data_AF-A0A924XGA7-F1
#
_entry.id   AF-A0A924XGA7-F1
#
_cell.length_a   1.000
_cell.length_b   1.000
_cell.length_c   1.000
_cell.angle_alpha   90.00
_cell.angle_beta   90.00
_cell.angle_gamma   90.00
#
_symmetry.space_group_name_H-M   'P 1'
#
loop_
_entity.id
_entity.type
_entity.pdbx_description
1 polymer ?
#
loop_
_entity_poly.entity_id
_entity_poly.type
_entity_poly.pdbx_seq_one_letter_code
_entity_poly.pdbx_strand_id
1 'polypeptide(L)'
;MNPMQVSLERIDDAKDETMKDVSQNEFSASTPQNQTAMVTDAANAATDLPASLLHDGRFLLNRELSWLEFNRRVLQEADNPSHPLLERLKFLSIFSTNLDEFFMIRVSGLKEQSEENLTALSPDGMRPLDQLREIREHLQPLLLEQMRILRESVLPQLAKAGITIWNYNALAPEERNRADEYFNDNVFPVLTPQAVDASHPFPYISNLSLNLGVVLEPDATTNIKRQRHHNFESRFARIKMPSNIARLIPVNAEATKFTLLGEVIKANIQKLFSGMKIGQCYLFRLTRDADLELREDEASDLMRSVEIELRRKRFRTAVRLEVSSSMPQTMVDFLTDEIELTELDVYRIDGFMNVPDLMGLYKTDRPELKDVPLLPTIPRAFRNVKSFFDVIRAKDVLLHHPFTSFNLITDFINAAAEDSEVQAIKICLYRTGKDSPIVPALIHATENGKQVTALVELKARFDEENNIEWAKRLENEGVHVVYGMHNLKTHSKLALVIRREDKKLRRYVHIATGNYNTSTAKIYTDFGLLTANEEIG
;
A
#
# COMPACT_ATOMS: atom_id res chain seq x y z
N MET A 1 -2.12 -26.00 38.87
CA MET A 1 -1.97 -27.42 39.25
C MET A 1 -2.35 -28.30 38.07
N ASN A 2 -2.00 -29.58 38.06
CA ASN A 2 -2.18 -30.47 36.91
C ASN A 2 -3.66 -30.88 36.68
N PRO A 3 -4.00 -31.42 35.49
CA PRO A 3 -5.38 -31.52 35.00
C PRO A 3 -6.05 -32.88 35.25
N MET A 4 -7.32 -33.00 34.88
CA MET A 4 -8.04 -34.27 34.73
C MET A 4 -7.99 -34.80 33.30
N GLN A 5 -8.08 -36.12 33.17
CA GLN A 5 -8.04 -36.93 31.95
C GLN A 5 -8.91 -38.19 32.19
N VAL A 6 -9.12 -39.03 31.16
CA VAL A 6 -9.91 -40.29 31.18
C VAL A 6 -11.43 -40.04 31.10
N SER A 7 -12.26 -40.82 30.38
CA SER A 7 -12.06 -42.14 29.72
C SER A 7 -12.49 -42.18 28.23
N LEU A 8 -11.98 -43.19 27.54
CA LEU A 8 -12.58 -43.83 26.36
C LEU A 8 -13.11 -45.20 26.79
N GLU A 9 -14.25 -45.64 26.25
CA GLU A 9 -14.70 -47.03 26.34
C GLU A 9 -14.90 -47.63 24.95
N ARG A 10 -14.65 -48.95 24.85
CA ARG A 10 -14.97 -49.79 23.68
C ARG A 10 -16.07 -50.77 24.06
N ILE A 11 -16.90 -51.12 23.09
CA ILE A 11 -17.54 -52.44 23.04
C ILE A 11 -17.37 -52.96 21.61
N ASP A 12 -16.85 -54.17 21.46
CA ASP A 12 -16.66 -54.90 20.20
C ASP A 12 -17.52 -56.19 20.22
N ASP A 13 -17.62 -56.83 19.05
CA ASP A 13 -18.03 -58.22 18.79
C ASP A 13 -19.47 -58.70 19.09
N ALA A 14 -20.22 -58.92 18.00
CA ALA A 14 -20.86 -60.21 17.72
C ALA A 14 -20.88 -60.44 16.19
N LYS A 15 -20.83 -61.71 15.74
CA LYS A 15 -20.72 -62.10 14.33
C LYS A 15 -21.55 -63.35 13.99
N ASP A 16 -21.78 -63.52 12.68
CA ASP A 16 -22.33 -64.71 12.02
C ASP A 16 -23.82 -65.03 12.36
N GLU A 17 -24.60 -65.76 11.55
CA GLU A 17 -24.23 -66.66 10.44
C GLU A 17 -25.21 -66.61 9.23
N THR A 18 -24.91 -67.41 8.21
CA THR A 18 -25.20 -67.31 6.76
C THR A 18 -26.60 -67.65 6.19
N MET A 19 -26.90 -67.00 5.05
CA MET A 19 -27.43 -67.57 3.77
C MET A 19 -28.93 -67.92 3.52
N LYS A 20 -29.30 -67.81 2.22
CA LYS A 20 -30.52 -68.21 1.49
C LYS A 20 -31.79 -67.39 1.77
N ASP A 21 -32.69 -67.06 0.83
CA ASP A 21 -32.72 -67.03 -0.66
C ASP A 21 -33.81 -65.95 -1.03
N VAL A 22 -34.25 -65.57 -2.24
CA VAL A 22 -34.33 -66.21 -3.59
C VAL A 22 -34.19 -65.15 -4.71
N SER A 23 -33.20 -65.37 -5.59
CA SER A 23 -33.09 -65.18 -7.07
C SER A 23 -33.89 -64.14 -7.90
N GLN A 24 -33.28 -63.81 -9.06
CA GLN A 24 -33.86 -63.32 -10.33
C GLN A 24 -34.40 -61.87 -10.39
N ASN A 25 -33.60 -60.99 -11.00
CA ASN A 25 -33.91 -60.60 -12.37
C ASN A 25 -32.65 -60.19 -13.14
N GLU A 26 -32.53 -60.64 -14.39
CA GLU A 26 -31.50 -60.18 -15.32
C GLU A 26 -31.93 -58.86 -15.96
N PHE A 27 -31.00 -57.94 -16.22
CA PHE A 27 -31.23 -56.87 -17.19
C PHE A 27 -30.08 -56.80 -18.18
N SER A 28 -30.40 -57.15 -19.42
CA SER A 28 -29.48 -57.15 -20.56
C SER A 28 -29.04 -55.73 -20.92
N ALA A 29 -27.78 -55.58 -21.34
CA ALA A 29 -27.29 -54.33 -21.87
C ALA A 29 -28.01 -53.99 -23.18
N SER A 30 -28.84 -52.93 -23.17
CA SER A 30 -29.41 -52.33 -24.37
C SER A 30 -28.90 -50.89 -24.50
N THR A 31 -28.27 -50.58 -25.65
CA THR A 31 -27.55 -49.32 -25.86
C THR A 31 -28.52 -48.17 -26.16
N PRO A 32 -28.56 -47.09 -25.35
CA PRO A 32 -29.37 -45.91 -25.67
C PRO A 32 -28.63 -45.00 -26.67
N GLN A 33 -28.57 -45.44 -27.94
CA GLN A 33 -28.15 -44.60 -29.07
C GLN A 33 -29.17 -43.49 -29.35
N ASN A 34 -29.24 -42.45 -28.51
CA ASN A 34 -29.87 -41.18 -28.89
C ASN A 34 -29.57 -39.95 -28.00
N GLN A 35 -28.99 -40.10 -26.80
CA GLN A 35 -28.75 -38.92 -25.93
C GLN A 35 -27.54 -38.05 -26.35
N THR A 36 -26.60 -38.57 -27.15
CA THR A 36 -25.43 -37.82 -27.60
C THR A 36 -25.76 -36.68 -28.56
N ALA A 37 -26.88 -36.77 -29.30
CA ALA A 37 -27.22 -35.84 -30.37
C ALA A 37 -27.69 -34.45 -29.91
N MET A 38 -28.30 -34.34 -28.71
CA MET A 38 -28.80 -33.06 -28.21
C MET A 38 -27.75 -32.21 -27.46
N VAL A 39 -26.57 -32.76 -27.18
CA VAL A 39 -25.47 -32.02 -26.53
C VAL A 39 -24.51 -31.41 -27.55
N THR A 40 -24.41 -31.99 -28.76
CA THR A 40 -23.49 -31.53 -29.81
C THR A 40 -23.91 -30.25 -30.51
N ASP A 41 -25.21 -30.02 -30.71
CA ASP A 41 -25.69 -28.81 -31.41
C ASP A 41 -25.55 -27.53 -30.58
N ALA A 42 -25.54 -27.63 -29.25
CA ALA A 42 -25.29 -26.49 -28.37
C ALA A 42 -23.81 -26.05 -28.37
N ALA A 43 -22.87 -26.97 -28.66
CA ALA A 43 -21.44 -26.69 -28.65
C ALA A 43 -20.94 -25.99 -29.92
N ASN A 44 -21.61 -26.22 -31.06
CA ASN A 44 -21.29 -25.57 -32.34
C ASN A 44 -22.00 -24.21 -32.54
N ALA A 45 -22.76 -23.76 -31.54
CA ALA A 45 -23.34 -22.41 -31.49
C ALA A 45 -22.37 -21.36 -30.88
N ALA A 46 -21.07 -21.63 -30.93
CA ALA A 46 -20.05 -20.59 -30.79
C ALA A 46 -20.14 -19.66 -32.02
N THR A 47 -21.04 -18.68 -31.97
CA THR A 47 -21.09 -17.60 -32.96
C THR A 47 -19.77 -16.86 -32.92
N ASP A 48 -18.96 -16.99 -33.98
CA ASP A 48 -17.78 -16.14 -34.19
C ASP A 48 -18.20 -14.68 -34.06
N LEU A 49 -17.84 -14.06 -32.93
CA LEU A 49 -18.08 -12.64 -32.72
C LEU A 49 -17.32 -11.89 -33.82
N PRO A 50 -18.00 -11.17 -34.73
CA PRO A 50 -17.32 -10.54 -35.85
C PRO A 50 -16.20 -9.65 -35.33
N ALA A 51 -15.01 -9.72 -35.95
CA ALA A 51 -13.78 -9.14 -35.41
C ALA A 51 -13.84 -7.63 -35.14
N SER A 52 -14.83 -6.92 -35.69
CA SER A 52 -15.18 -5.55 -35.31
C SER A 52 -15.55 -5.41 -33.82
N LEU A 53 -16.23 -6.38 -33.20
CA LEU A 53 -16.58 -6.37 -31.78
C LEU A 53 -15.36 -6.49 -30.86
N LEU A 54 -14.29 -7.14 -31.31
CA LEU A 54 -13.03 -7.25 -30.56
C LEU A 54 -12.22 -5.93 -30.54
N HIS A 55 -12.63 -4.93 -31.33
CA HIS A 55 -11.98 -3.64 -31.48
C HIS A 55 -12.95 -2.44 -31.32
N ASP A 56 -14.19 -2.70 -30.91
CA ASP A 56 -15.19 -1.66 -30.63
C ASP A 56 -15.15 -1.33 -29.12
N GLY A 57 -14.55 -0.19 -28.80
CA GLY A 57 -14.34 0.26 -27.42
C GLY A 57 -15.61 0.34 -26.57
N ARG A 58 -16.80 0.40 -27.19
CA ARG A 58 -18.10 0.40 -26.49
C ARG A 58 -18.40 -0.89 -25.71
N PHE A 59 -17.64 -1.96 -25.93
CA PHE A 59 -17.72 -3.21 -25.17
C PHE A 59 -16.60 -3.38 -24.14
N LEU A 60 -15.68 -2.41 -24.02
CA LEU A 60 -14.60 -2.40 -23.04
C LEU A 60 -14.99 -1.55 -21.83
N LEU A 61 -14.64 -2.02 -20.63
CA LEU A 61 -14.73 -1.21 -19.42
C LEU A 61 -13.54 -0.25 -19.36
N ASN A 62 -13.80 1.04 -19.09
CA ASN A 62 -12.72 1.98 -18.84
C ASN A 62 -11.84 1.48 -17.68
N ARG A 63 -10.52 1.49 -17.91
CA ARG A 63 -9.54 0.93 -16.97
C ARG A 63 -9.56 1.59 -15.60
N GLU A 64 -9.70 2.91 -15.57
CA GLU A 64 -9.52 3.70 -14.35
C GLU A 64 -10.84 3.78 -13.56
N LEU A 65 -12.00 3.73 -14.23
CA LEU A 65 -13.30 3.47 -13.57
C LEU A 65 -13.39 2.05 -13.01
N SER A 66 -12.87 1.05 -13.74
CA SER A 66 -12.75 -0.34 -13.24
C SER A 66 -11.85 -0.42 -12.00
N TRP A 67 -10.80 0.42 -11.92
CA TRP A 67 -9.99 0.57 -10.71
C TRP A 67 -10.78 1.20 -9.54
N LEU A 68 -11.62 2.21 -9.80
CA LEU A 68 -12.51 2.76 -8.76
C LEU A 68 -13.49 1.71 -8.22
N GLU A 69 -14.02 0.83 -9.07
CA GLU A 69 -14.88 -0.28 -8.65
C GLU A 69 -14.12 -1.36 -7.86
N PHE A 70 -12.84 -1.62 -8.19
CA PHE A 70 -11.97 -2.42 -7.31
C PHE A 70 -11.84 -1.76 -5.93
N ASN A 71 -11.60 -0.45 -5.85
CA ASN A 71 -11.46 0.22 -4.56
C ASN A 71 -12.81 0.35 -3.82
N ARG A 72 -13.96 0.37 -4.53
CA ARG A 72 -15.29 0.20 -3.94
C ARG A 72 -15.42 -1.14 -3.20
N ARG A 73 -14.79 -2.22 -3.68
CA ARG A 73 -14.72 -3.50 -2.93
C ARG A 73 -13.91 -3.39 -1.65
N VAL A 74 -12.77 -2.69 -1.67
CA VAL A 74 -11.99 -2.39 -0.45
C VAL A 74 -12.84 -1.62 0.58
N LEU A 75 -13.68 -0.69 0.12
CA LEU A 75 -14.62 0.04 0.98
C LEU A 75 -15.77 -0.83 1.51
N GLN A 76 -16.22 -1.85 0.76
CA GLN A 76 -17.23 -2.81 1.24
C GLN A 76 -16.71 -3.66 2.41
N GLU A 77 -15.42 -4.04 2.41
CA GLU A 77 -14.83 -4.71 3.57
C GLU A 77 -14.73 -3.80 4.81
N ALA A 78 -14.73 -2.47 4.64
CA ALA A 78 -14.85 -1.54 5.77
C ALA A 78 -16.28 -1.47 6.36
N ASP A 79 -17.34 -1.65 5.55
CA ASP A 79 -18.71 -1.68 6.09
C ASP A 79 -19.16 -3.06 6.59
N ASN A 80 -18.55 -4.13 6.07
CA ASN A 80 -18.82 -5.52 6.46
C ASN A 80 -18.72 -5.73 7.99
N PRO A 81 -19.83 -6.03 8.69
CA PRO A 81 -19.84 -6.19 10.14
C PRO A 81 -19.26 -7.53 10.62
N SER A 82 -18.88 -8.42 9.70
CA SER A 82 -18.21 -9.69 10.01
C SER A 82 -16.75 -9.50 10.42
N HIS A 83 -16.14 -8.37 10.04
CA HIS A 83 -14.75 -8.04 10.36
C HIS A 83 -14.60 -7.35 11.72
N PRO A 84 -13.54 -7.65 12.49
CA PRO A 84 -13.23 -6.94 13.74
C PRO A 84 -13.04 -5.43 13.53
N LEU A 85 -13.33 -4.62 14.55
CA LEU A 85 -13.46 -3.16 14.39
C LEU A 85 -12.19 -2.44 13.93
N LEU A 86 -11.01 -2.89 14.34
CA LEU A 86 -9.74 -2.30 13.87
C LEU A 86 -9.38 -2.78 12.45
N GLU A 87 -9.94 -3.89 11.99
CA GLU A 87 -9.79 -4.35 10.60
C GLU A 87 -10.70 -3.60 9.64
N ARG A 88 -11.91 -3.24 10.09
CA ARG A 88 -12.76 -2.28 9.38
C ARG A 88 -12.07 -0.91 9.23
N LEU A 89 -11.39 -0.45 10.28
CA LEU A 89 -10.54 0.75 10.22
C LEU A 89 -9.32 0.57 9.28
N LYS A 90 -8.69 -0.60 9.27
CA LYS A 90 -7.63 -0.99 8.32
C LYS A 90 -8.12 -0.87 6.88
N PHE A 91 -9.31 -1.35 6.55
CA PHE A 91 -9.88 -1.21 5.20
C PHE A 91 -10.21 0.26 4.83
N LEU A 92 -10.69 1.08 5.78
CA LEU A 92 -10.85 2.52 5.54
C LEU A 92 -9.50 3.22 5.25
N SER A 93 -8.42 2.79 5.92
CA SER A 93 -7.06 3.26 5.62
C SER A 93 -6.60 2.82 4.23
N ILE A 94 -6.71 1.53 3.91
CA ILE A 94 -6.27 0.96 2.62
C ILE A 94 -7.02 1.66 1.47
N PHE A 95 -8.32 1.89 1.58
CA PHE A 95 -9.10 2.63 0.59
C PHE A 95 -8.50 4.02 0.29
N SER A 96 -8.10 4.78 1.31
CA SER A 96 -7.44 6.09 1.13
C SER A 96 -6.03 5.96 0.55
N THR A 97 -5.19 5.04 1.05
CA THR A 97 -3.83 4.85 0.51
C THR A 97 -3.84 4.38 -0.94
N ASN A 98 -4.79 3.53 -1.31
CA ASN A 98 -5.06 3.14 -2.70
C ASN A 98 -5.43 4.37 -3.56
N LEU A 99 -6.31 5.25 -3.05
CA LEU A 99 -6.65 6.49 -3.75
C LEU A 99 -5.44 7.41 -3.89
N ASP A 100 -4.57 7.49 -2.87
CA ASP A 100 -3.34 8.26 -2.96
C ASP A 100 -2.48 7.75 -4.13
N GLU A 101 -2.17 6.45 -4.21
CA GLU A 101 -1.42 5.88 -5.35
C GLU A 101 -2.12 6.12 -6.69
N PHE A 102 -3.44 5.96 -6.76
CA PHE A 102 -4.23 6.21 -7.97
C PHE A 102 -4.13 7.66 -8.44
N PHE A 103 -4.21 8.63 -7.53
CA PHE A 103 -4.04 10.04 -7.91
C PHE A 103 -2.59 10.36 -8.31
N MET A 104 -1.60 9.85 -7.58
CA MET A 104 -0.17 10.09 -7.86
C MET A 104 0.35 9.45 -9.17
N ILE A 105 -0.38 8.48 -9.76
CA ILE A 105 0.06 7.69 -10.93
C ILE A 105 -0.92 7.70 -12.10
N ARG A 106 -2.23 7.65 -11.85
CA ARG A 106 -3.27 7.53 -12.91
C ARG A 106 -3.85 8.88 -13.28
N VAL A 107 -4.31 9.62 -12.27
CA VAL A 107 -4.86 10.95 -12.48
C VAL A 107 -3.78 11.91 -12.98
N SER A 108 -2.54 11.77 -12.50
CA SER A 108 -1.40 12.55 -13.00
C SER A 108 -1.16 12.35 -14.51
N GLY A 109 -1.01 11.10 -14.97
CA GLY A 109 -0.83 10.79 -16.39
C GLY A 109 -2.02 11.15 -17.28
N LEU A 110 -3.25 11.13 -16.75
CA LEU A 110 -4.43 11.64 -17.47
C LEU A 110 -4.43 13.17 -17.58
N LYS A 111 -3.95 13.89 -16.55
CA LYS A 111 -3.76 15.35 -16.61
C LYS A 111 -2.66 15.72 -17.61
N GLU A 112 -1.50 15.08 -17.56
CA GLU A 112 -0.40 15.29 -18.51
C GLU A 112 -0.87 15.13 -19.97
N GLN A 113 -1.59 14.04 -20.28
CA GLN A 113 -2.18 13.82 -21.61
C GLN A 113 -3.21 14.91 -22.01
N SER A 114 -3.99 15.41 -21.05
CA SER A 114 -4.95 16.50 -21.30
C SER A 114 -4.27 17.86 -21.49
N GLU A 115 -3.16 18.12 -20.80
CA GLU A 115 -2.37 19.35 -20.87
C GLU A 115 -1.55 19.41 -22.17
N GLU A 116 -0.95 18.30 -22.60
CA GLU A 116 -0.32 18.15 -23.92
C GLU A 116 -1.33 18.14 -25.09
N ASN A 117 -2.64 18.27 -24.83
CA ASN A 117 -3.72 18.23 -25.81
C ASN A 117 -3.73 16.94 -26.65
N LEU A 118 -3.27 15.82 -26.08
CA LEU A 118 -3.28 14.52 -26.75
C LEU A 118 -4.71 14.03 -26.94
N THR A 119 -5.17 14.03 -28.19
CA THR A 119 -6.47 13.47 -28.60
C THR A 119 -6.49 11.94 -28.65
N ALA A 120 -5.46 11.29 -28.12
CA ALA A 120 -5.39 9.85 -27.99
C ALA A 120 -6.54 9.35 -27.10
N LEU A 121 -7.41 8.51 -27.66
CA LEU A 121 -8.51 7.90 -26.93
C LEU A 121 -7.98 6.70 -26.12
N SER A 122 -8.60 6.45 -24.97
CA SER A 122 -8.50 5.17 -24.27
C SER A 122 -9.04 4.03 -25.16
N PRO A 123 -8.73 2.74 -24.86
CA PRO A 123 -9.26 1.61 -25.63
C PRO A 123 -10.79 1.57 -25.70
N ASP A 124 -11.46 2.04 -24.64
CA ASP A 124 -12.91 2.24 -24.51
C ASP A 124 -13.45 3.47 -25.27
N GLY A 125 -12.59 4.33 -25.82
CA GLY A 125 -12.96 5.46 -26.69
C GLY A 125 -13.09 6.81 -25.99
N MET A 126 -12.79 6.92 -24.70
CA MET A 126 -12.86 8.18 -23.94
C MET A 126 -11.60 9.04 -24.12
N ARG A 127 -11.76 10.38 -24.11
CA ARG A 127 -10.63 11.32 -24.04
C ARG A 127 -10.13 11.45 -22.59
N PRO A 128 -8.87 11.89 -22.35
CA PRO A 128 -8.34 12.06 -20.99
C PRO A 128 -9.21 12.97 -20.09
N LEU A 129 -9.67 14.12 -20.60
CA LEU A 129 -10.53 15.04 -19.85
C LEU A 129 -11.91 14.47 -19.50
N ASP A 130 -12.47 13.58 -20.33
CA ASP A 130 -13.74 12.91 -20.02
C ASP A 130 -13.53 11.86 -18.92
N GLN A 131 -12.41 11.12 -18.96
CA GLN A 131 -12.04 10.19 -17.89
C GLN A 131 -11.84 10.90 -16.55
N LEU A 132 -11.19 12.07 -16.54
CA LEU A 132 -11.02 12.88 -15.32
C LEU A 132 -12.36 13.32 -14.70
N ARG A 133 -13.39 13.58 -15.53
CA ARG A 133 -14.74 13.93 -15.06
C ARG A 133 -15.47 12.71 -14.50
N GLU A 134 -15.51 11.61 -15.25
CA GLU A 134 -16.13 10.36 -14.80
C GLU A 134 -15.49 9.83 -13.51
N ILE A 135 -14.16 9.94 -13.37
CA ILE A 135 -13.43 9.62 -12.13
C ILE A 135 -13.95 10.45 -10.96
N ARG A 136 -14.12 11.77 -11.12
CA ARG A 136 -14.63 12.68 -10.08
C ARG A 136 -16.06 12.32 -9.69
N GLU A 137 -16.93 12.08 -10.66
CA GLU A 137 -18.35 11.76 -10.47
C GLU A 137 -18.53 10.40 -9.77
N HIS A 138 -17.76 9.37 -10.16
CA HIS A 138 -17.79 8.05 -9.51
C HIS A 138 -17.13 8.06 -8.12
N LEU A 139 -16.12 8.90 -7.88
CA LEU A 139 -15.39 8.96 -6.61
C LEU A 139 -16.12 9.73 -5.51
N GLN A 140 -16.83 10.81 -5.82
CA GLN A 140 -17.50 11.64 -4.79
C GLN A 140 -18.45 10.82 -3.89
N PRO A 141 -19.32 9.92 -4.40
CA PRO A 141 -20.14 9.04 -3.57
C PRO A 141 -19.31 8.12 -2.66
N LEU A 142 -18.15 7.62 -3.12
CA LEU A 142 -17.28 6.73 -2.33
C LEU A 142 -16.60 7.47 -1.17
N LEU A 143 -16.24 8.74 -1.34
CA LEU A 143 -15.68 9.57 -0.27
C LEU A 143 -16.73 9.89 0.80
N LEU A 144 -17.96 10.20 0.40
CA LEU A 144 -19.09 10.39 1.31
C LEU A 144 -19.37 9.10 2.10
N GLU A 145 -19.36 7.96 1.42
CA GLU A 145 -19.58 6.65 2.03
C GLU A 145 -18.45 6.26 3.00
N GLN A 146 -17.18 6.55 2.68
CA GLN A 146 -16.06 6.37 3.61
C GLN A 146 -16.24 7.19 4.89
N MET A 147 -16.68 8.45 4.77
CA MET A 147 -16.96 9.29 5.94
C MET A 147 -18.17 8.79 6.73
N ARG A 148 -19.23 8.29 6.07
CA ARG A 148 -20.40 7.65 6.72
C ARG A 148 -19.96 6.44 7.55
N ILE A 149 -19.28 5.48 6.94
CA ILE A 149 -18.81 4.25 7.60
C ILE A 149 -17.92 4.60 8.80
N LEU A 150 -16.98 5.54 8.64
CA LEU A 150 -16.09 5.98 9.71
C LEU A 150 -16.85 6.64 10.87
N ARG A 151 -17.72 7.61 10.57
CA ARG A 151 -18.40 8.48 11.55
C ARG A 151 -19.55 7.78 12.27
N GLU A 152 -20.33 6.97 11.57
CA GLU A 152 -21.62 6.45 12.05
C GLU A 152 -21.55 4.96 12.43
N SER A 153 -20.56 4.21 11.90
CA SER A 153 -20.35 2.80 12.25
C SER A 153 -19.07 2.57 13.05
N VAL A 154 -17.87 2.86 12.50
CA VAL A 154 -16.59 2.40 13.07
C VAL A 154 -16.22 3.16 14.36
N LEU A 155 -16.15 4.49 14.33
CA LEU A 155 -15.77 5.27 15.53
C LEU A 155 -16.75 5.11 16.71
N PRO A 156 -18.10 5.10 16.52
CA PRO A 156 -19.03 4.86 17.62
C PRO A 156 -18.93 3.46 18.23
N GLN A 157 -18.50 2.45 17.47
CA GLN A 157 -18.29 1.10 18.00
C GLN A 157 -16.92 0.97 18.70
N LEU A 158 -15.87 1.58 18.16
CA LEU A 158 -14.58 1.69 18.86
C LEU A 158 -14.73 2.41 20.20
N ALA A 159 -15.55 3.46 20.26
CA ALA A 159 -15.87 4.18 21.50
C ALA A 159 -16.53 3.28 22.55
N LYS A 160 -17.47 2.41 22.15
CA LYS A 160 -18.07 1.39 23.04
C LYS A 160 -17.05 0.34 23.49
N ALA A 161 -16.03 0.06 22.67
CA ALA A 161 -14.91 -0.83 23.00
C ALA A 161 -13.78 -0.15 23.80
N GLY A 162 -13.96 1.12 24.20
CA GLY A 162 -13.01 1.89 25.02
C GLY A 162 -11.97 2.72 24.25
N ILE A 163 -11.92 2.62 22.91
CA ILE A 163 -11.00 3.41 22.08
C ILE A 163 -11.73 4.67 21.59
N THR A 164 -11.29 5.87 22.01
CA THR A 164 -12.00 7.12 21.66
C THR A 164 -11.08 8.21 21.10
N ILE A 165 -11.57 8.95 20.11
CA ILE A 165 -10.98 10.22 19.65
C ILE A 165 -11.92 11.35 20.06
N TRP A 166 -11.39 12.36 20.75
CA TRP A 166 -12.14 13.51 21.23
C TRP A 166 -11.66 14.81 20.57
N ASN A 167 -12.57 15.76 20.38
CA ASN A 167 -12.19 17.14 20.11
C ASN A 167 -11.47 17.71 21.34
N TYR A 168 -10.39 18.47 21.13
CA TYR A 168 -9.61 19.10 22.20
C TYR A 168 -10.49 19.87 23.20
N ASN A 169 -11.50 20.61 22.72
CA ASN A 169 -12.36 21.42 23.58
C ASN A 169 -13.30 20.59 24.47
N ALA A 170 -13.52 19.32 24.15
CA ALA A 170 -14.32 18.36 24.91
C ALA A 170 -13.48 17.46 25.83
N LEU A 171 -12.15 17.65 25.89
CA LEU A 171 -11.28 16.98 26.87
C LEU A 171 -11.52 17.50 28.28
N ALA A 172 -11.35 16.63 29.28
CA ALA A 172 -11.31 17.03 30.68
C ALA A 172 -10.10 17.95 30.96
N PRO A 173 -10.10 18.76 32.03
CA PRO A 173 -9.01 19.71 32.30
C PRO A 173 -7.62 19.05 32.38
N GLU A 174 -7.51 17.89 33.04
CA GLU A 174 -6.26 17.15 33.19
C GLU A 174 -5.74 16.61 31.85
N GLU A 175 -6.63 16.05 31.03
CA GLU A 175 -6.36 15.55 29.67
C GLU A 175 -5.90 16.67 28.73
N ARG A 176 -6.47 17.87 28.91
CA ARG A 176 -6.16 19.07 28.16
C ARG A 176 -4.80 19.64 28.53
N ASN A 177 -4.50 19.75 29.83
CA ASN A 177 -3.19 20.15 30.33
C ASN A 177 -2.10 19.22 29.77
N ARG A 178 -2.31 17.90 29.80
CA ARG A 178 -1.40 16.92 29.21
C ARG A 178 -1.20 17.10 27.69
N ALA A 179 -2.25 17.48 26.96
CA ALA A 179 -2.15 17.78 25.53
C ALA A 179 -1.39 19.10 25.26
N ASP A 180 -1.52 20.09 26.13
CA ASP A 180 -0.80 21.38 26.04
C ASP A 180 0.67 21.26 26.46
N GLU A 181 0.98 20.46 27.48
CA GLU A 181 2.34 20.04 27.85
C GLU A 181 3.00 19.32 26.66
N TYR A 182 2.33 18.30 26.11
CA TYR A 182 2.81 17.60 24.91
C TYR A 182 3.04 18.56 23.74
N PHE A 183 2.16 19.55 23.54
CA PHE A 183 2.36 20.59 22.53
C PHE A 183 3.64 21.40 22.77
N ASN A 184 3.82 21.95 23.98
CA ASN A 184 4.98 22.79 24.29
C ASN A 184 6.30 22.04 24.12
N ASP A 185 6.35 20.79 24.57
CA ASP A 185 7.59 20.03 24.70
C ASP A 185 7.97 19.29 23.41
N ASN A 186 6.98 18.82 22.63
CA ASN A 186 7.21 17.92 21.48
C ASN A 186 6.80 18.54 20.13
N VAL A 187 5.79 19.41 20.10
CA VAL A 187 5.19 19.89 18.84
C VAL A 187 5.71 21.29 18.48
N PHE A 188 5.57 22.25 19.40
CA PHE A 188 5.97 23.64 19.20
C PHE A 188 7.43 23.82 18.74
N PRO A 189 8.44 23.07 19.26
CA PRO A 189 9.82 23.25 18.83
C PRO A 189 10.12 22.82 17.38
N VAL A 190 9.21 22.07 16.75
CA VAL A 190 9.36 21.60 15.35
C VAL A 190 8.33 22.22 14.38
N LEU A 191 7.49 23.16 14.85
CA LEU A 191 6.56 23.89 13.99
C LEU A 191 7.19 25.15 13.41
N THR A 192 7.37 25.17 12.09
CA THR A 192 7.71 26.38 11.33
C THR A 192 6.46 26.90 10.62
N PRO A 193 5.76 27.93 11.16
CA PRO A 193 4.67 28.57 10.44
C PRO A 193 5.21 29.37 9.24
N GLN A 194 4.50 29.32 8.11
CA GLN A 194 4.87 29.99 6.86
C GLN A 194 3.77 30.99 6.48
N ALA A 195 4.01 32.27 6.72
CA ALA A 195 3.13 33.34 6.23
C ALA A 195 3.40 33.60 4.73
N VAL A 196 2.34 33.94 4.00
CA VAL A 196 2.38 34.29 2.57
C VAL A 196 2.05 35.77 2.41
N ASP A 197 2.92 36.49 1.70
CA ASP A 197 2.74 37.90 1.32
C ASP A 197 3.61 38.25 0.10
N ALA A 198 3.55 39.51 -0.37
CA ALA A 198 4.28 39.97 -1.55
C ALA A 198 5.82 39.85 -1.47
N SER A 199 6.40 39.57 -0.29
CA SER A 199 7.83 39.25 -0.11
C SER A 199 8.10 37.76 0.14
N HIS A 200 7.06 36.98 0.45
CA HIS A 200 7.11 35.57 0.80
C HIS A 200 6.08 34.80 -0.05
N PRO A 201 6.43 34.37 -1.28
CA PRO A 201 5.50 33.70 -2.17
C PRO A 201 5.03 32.36 -1.59
N PHE A 202 3.91 31.84 -2.12
CA PHE A 202 3.28 30.64 -1.60
C PHE A 202 4.25 29.44 -1.54
N PRO A 203 4.43 28.81 -0.37
CA PRO A 203 5.50 27.84 -0.15
C PRO A 203 5.20 26.48 -0.79
N TYR A 204 6.24 25.78 -1.24
CA TYR A 204 6.09 24.41 -1.75
C TYR A 204 5.44 23.49 -0.71
N ILE A 205 4.32 22.88 -1.09
CA ILE A 205 3.63 21.85 -0.30
C ILE A 205 4.17 20.48 -0.69
N SER A 206 4.80 19.81 0.27
CA SER A 206 5.20 18.40 0.19
C SER A 206 3.99 17.51 -0.12
N ASN A 207 4.19 16.54 -1.00
CA ASN A 207 3.19 15.53 -1.35
C ASN A 207 2.61 14.82 -0.11
N LEU A 208 1.34 14.41 -0.21
CA LEU A 208 0.49 13.77 0.82
C LEU A 208 0.42 14.46 2.19
N SER A 209 1.10 15.59 2.39
CA SER A 209 1.17 16.26 3.69
C SER A 209 -0.15 16.90 4.08
N LEU A 210 -0.55 16.69 5.33
CA LEU A 210 -1.66 17.40 5.95
C LEU A 210 -1.15 18.78 6.43
N ASN A 211 -1.92 19.83 6.18
CA ASN A 211 -1.57 21.22 6.48
C ASN A 211 -2.77 21.93 7.11
N LEU A 212 -2.51 22.89 8.00
CA LEU A 212 -3.49 23.90 8.42
C LEU A 212 -3.26 25.17 7.60
N GLY A 213 -4.35 25.72 7.06
CA GLY A 213 -4.41 27.07 6.51
C GLY A 213 -5.20 27.98 7.44
N VAL A 214 -4.68 29.17 7.71
CA VAL A 214 -5.31 30.18 8.57
C VAL A 214 -5.13 31.57 7.97
N VAL A 215 -6.11 32.44 8.20
CA VAL A 215 -6.03 33.86 7.85
C VAL A 215 -5.61 34.66 9.09
N LEU A 216 -4.63 35.54 8.96
CA LEU A 216 -4.08 36.37 10.02
C LEU A 216 -4.35 37.85 9.75
N GLU A 217 -5.00 38.51 10.70
CA GLU A 217 -5.26 39.95 10.68
C GLU A 217 -4.35 40.66 11.70
N PRO A 218 -3.83 41.87 11.42
CA PRO A 218 -3.09 42.65 12.42
C PRO A 218 -3.97 43.00 13.63
N ASP A 219 -3.48 42.77 14.85
CA ASP A 219 -4.23 43.15 16.06
C ASP A 219 -4.13 44.66 16.32
N ALA A 220 -5.22 45.38 16.01
CA ALA A 220 -5.35 46.82 16.17
C ALA A 220 -5.23 47.32 17.64
N THR A 221 -5.28 46.43 18.64
CA THR A 221 -5.04 46.78 20.05
C THR A 221 -3.56 46.81 20.41
N THR A 222 -2.70 46.14 19.62
CA THR A 222 -1.25 46.12 19.87
C THR A 222 -0.61 47.45 19.50
N ASN A 223 -0.03 48.13 20.50
CA ASN A 223 0.44 49.52 20.36
C ASN A 223 1.83 49.61 19.67
N ILE A 224 2.00 48.96 18.51
CA ILE A 224 3.29 48.77 17.82
C ILE A 224 3.73 50.05 17.09
N LYS A 225 4.09 51.09 17.85
CA LYS A 225 4.69 52.35 17.35
C LYS A 225 6.13 52.18 16.79
N ARG A 226 6.50 50.98 16.32
CA ARG A 226 7.88 50.61 15.95
C ARG A 226 8.06 49.77 14.67
N GLN A 227 7.02 49.38 13.96
CA GLN A 227 7.15 48.67 12.68
C GLN A 227 6.50 49.45 11.52
N ARG A 228 7.29 50.31 10.87
CA ARG A 228 6.86 51.19 9.76
C ARG A 228 6.83 50.52 8.37
N HIS A 229 7.07 49.21 8.29
CA HIS A 229 7.35 48.50 7.03
C HIS A 229 6.57 47.18 6.86
N HIS A 230 5.42 47.04 7.51
CA HIS A 230 4.49 45.95 7.26
C HIS A 230 3.14 46.51 6.82
N ASN A 231 2.69 46.09 5.63
CA ASN A 231 1.34 46.37 5.18
C ASN A 231 0.33 45.78 6.17
N PHE A 232 -0.73 46.54 6.44
CA PHE A 232 -1.89 46.17 7.27
C PHE A 232 -2.85 45.22 6.53
N GLU A 233 -2.30 44.36 5.67
CA GLU A 233 -3.05 43.42 4.85
C GLU A 233 -3.23 42.09 5.60
N SER A 234 -4.38 41.47 5.38
CA SER A 234 -4.70 40.14 5.90
C SER A 234 -3.85 39.10 5.16
N ARG A 235 -3.14 38.23 5.89
CA ARG A 235 -2.19 37.26 5.31
C ARG A 235 -2.66 35.83 5.50
N PHE A 236 -2.50 35.01 4.48
CA PHE A 236 -2.60 33.56 4.65
C PHE A 236 -1.36 33.05 5.38
N ALA A 237 -1.52 32.11 6.30
CA ALA A 237 -0.42 31.37 6.88
C ALA A 237 -0.69 29.86 6.86
N ARG A 238 0.35 29.12 6.50
CA ARG A 238 0.40 27.66 6.46
C ARG A 238 1.13 27.12 7.69
N ILE A 239 0.62 26.04 8.27
CA ILE A 239 1.35 25.19 9.20
C ILE A 239 1.33 23.76 8.66
N LYS A 240 2.49 23.23 8.25
CA LYS A 240 2.63 21.82 7.89
C LYS A 240 2.52 20.95 9.15
N MET A 241 1.77 19.86 9.11
CA MET A 241 1.78 18.88 10.20
C MET A 241 3.12 18.11 10.18
N PRO A 242 3.87 18.03 11.29
CA PRO A 242 5.14 17.29 11.32
C PRO A 242 4.92 15.79 11.10
N SER A 243 5.56 15.22 10.07
CA SER A 243 5.42 13.79 9.71
C SER A 243 6.11 12.83 10.68
N ASN A 244 7.01 13.34 11.51
CA ASN A 244 7.67 12.60 12.60
C ASN A 244 6.84 12.52 13.88
N ILE A 245 5.70 13.22 13.97
CA ILE A 245 4.80 13.22 15.13
C ILE A 245 3.53 12.46 14.77
N ALA A 246 3.13 11.49 15.60
CA ALA A 246 1.88 10.77 15.42
C ALA A 246 0.69 11.74 15.51
N ARG A 247 -0.24 11.69 14.55
CA ARG A 247 -1.42 12.58 14.57
C ARG A 247 -2.40 12.28 15.69
N LEU A 248 -2.40 11.05 16.21
CA LEU A 248 -3.20 10.64 17.36
C LEU A 248 -2.39 10.85 18.65
N ILE A 249 -2.76 11.87 19.42
CA ILE A 249 -2.09 12.26 20.67
C ILE A 249 -2.82 11.58 21.85
N PRO A 250 -2.17 10.65 22.58
CA PRO A 250 -2.80 9.96 23.71
C PRO A 250 -2.91 10.88 24.92
N VAL A 251 -4.14 11.11 25.39
CA VAL A 251 -4.44 12.02 26.52
C VAL A 251 -4.63 11.28 27.85
N ASN A 252 -4.64 9.94 27.84
CA ASN A 252 -4.57 9.10 29.04
C ASN A 252 -3.31 8.21 29.04
N ALA A 253 -2.98 7.63 30.20
CA ALA A 253 -1.78 6.80 30.36
C ALA A 253 -1.83 5.47 29.59
N GLU A 254 -3.03 4.93 29.38
CA GLU A 254 -3.26 3.66 28.68
C GLU A 254 -3.20 3.77 27.15
N ALA A 255 -3.11 4.99 26.60
CA ALA A 255 -3.22 5.27 25.17
C ALA A 255 -4.49 4.65 24.53
N THR A 256 -5.63 4.78 25.21
CA THR A 256 -6.96 4.36 24.73
C THR A 256 -7.86 5.56 24.39
N LYS A 257 -7.57 6.74 24.95
CA LYS A 257 -8.23 8.00 24.62
C LYS A 257 -7.26 8.96 23.96
N PHE A 258 -7.68 9.53 22.83
CA PHE A 258 -6.86 10.35 21.95
C PHE A 258 -7.50 11.70 21.63
N THR A 259 -6.68 12.66 21.23
CA THR A 259 -7.09 13.83 20.44
C THR A 259 -6.25 13.93 19.17
N LEU A 260 -6.63 14.80 18.24
CA LEU A 260 -5.88 15.01 16.99
C LEU A 260 -4.83 16.10 17.16
N LEU A 261 -3.61 15.85 16.69
CA LEU A 261 -2.50 16.82 16.61
C LEU A 261 -2.95 18.16 15.99
N GLY A 262 -3.76 18.11 14.93
CA GLY A 262 -4.32 19.32 14.30
C GLY A 262 -5.23 20.13 15.24
N GLU A 263 -5.99 19.50 16.13
CA GLU A 263 -6.83 20.20 17.12
C GLU A 263 -5.98 20.79 18.26
N VAL A 264 -4.94 20.07 18.71
CA VAL A 264 -3.97 20.56 19.70
C VAL A 264 -3.23 21.79 19.16
N ILE A 265 -2.80 21.76 17.90
CA ILE A 265 -2.15 22.89 17.24
C ILE A 265 -3.12 24.07 17.08
N LYS A 266 -4.37 23.84 16.67
CA LYS A 266 -5.41 24.89 16.62
C LYS A 266 -5.65 25.54 17.97
N ALA A 267 -5.74 24.76 19.05
CA ALA A 267 -5.96 25.29 20.40
C ALA A 267 -4.79 26.18 20.88
N ASN A 268 -3.56 25.81 20.50
CA ASN A 268 -2.34 26.50 20.91
C ASN A 268 -1.85 27.56 19.91
N ILE A 269 -2.58 27.81 18.81
CA ILE A 269 -2.10 28.56 17.64
C ILE A 269 -1.67 30.00 17.93
N GLN A 270 -2.21 30.63 19.00
CA GLN A 270 -1.80 31.96 19.43
C GLN A 270 -0.32 32.05 19.85
N LYS A 271 0.28 30.92 20.27
CA LYS A 271 1.72 30.81 20.56
C LYS A 271 2.60 30.93 19.31
N LEU A 272 2.06 30.61 18.13
CA LEU A 272 2.77 30.67 16.84
C LEU A 272 2.70 32.06 16.19
N PHE A 273 1.68 32.87 16.52
CA PHE A 273 1.45 34.19 15.92
C PHE A 273 1.19 35.27 16.99
N SER A 274 2.25 35.68 17.69
CA SER A 274 2.17 36.77 18.68
C SER A 274 1.82 38.10 18.04
N GLY A 275 0.77 38.78 18.53
CA GLY A 275 0.34 40.10 18.04
C GLY A 275 -0.50 40.09 16.75
N MET A 276 -0.91 38.92 16.27
CA MET A 276 -1.89 38.78 15.20
C MET A 276 -3.22 38.27 15.76
N LYS A 277 -4.32 38.81 15.26
CA LYS A 277 -5.67 38.25 15.43
C LYS A 277 -5.80 37.08 14.45
N ILE A 278 -6.13 35.90 14.99
CA ILE A 278 -6.12 34.64 14.24
C ILE A 278 -7.53 34.29 13.81
N GLY A 279 -7.72 34.03 12.51
CA GLY A 279 -8.96 33.55 11.93
C GLY A 279 -9.21 32.06 12.17
N GLN A 280 -10.28 31.53 11.57
CA GLN A 280 -10.54 30.08 11.63
C GLN A 280 -9.48 29.29 10.85
N CYS A 281 -9.15 28.11 11.36
CA CYS A 281 -8.07 27.26 10.86
C CYS A 281 -8.63 26.01 10.19
N TYR A 282 -8.36 25.86 8.89
CA TYR A 282 -8.93 24.81 8.04
C TYR A 282 -7.86 23.81 7.62
N LEU A 283 -8.26 22.53 7.48
CA LEU A 283 -7.33 21.49 7.04
C LEU A 283 -7.35 21.39 5.51
N PHE A 284 -6.17 21.20 4.93
CA PHE A 284 -6.00 20.83 3.52
C PHE A 284 -4.86 19.82 3.35
N ARG A 285 -4.93 19.03 2.28
CA ARG A 285 -3.92 18.03 1.90
C ARG A 285 -3.75 18.02 0.39
N LEU A 286 -2.51 17.91 -0.06
CA LEU A 286 -2.17 17.96 -1.49
C LEU A 286 -1.61 16.62 -1.97
N THR A 287 -2.02 16.19 -3.16
CA THR A 287 -1.42 15.07 -3.88
C THR A 287 -0.69 15.59 -5.12
N ARG A 288 0.49 15.04 -5.41
CA ARG A 288 1.36 15.37 -6.55
C ARG A 288 1.70 14.10 -7.33
N ASP A 289 2.35 14.23 -8.48
CA ASP A 289 2.89 13.06 -9.20
C ASP A 289 4.01 12.36 -8.40
N ALA A 290 4.03 11.02 -8.42
CA ALA A 290 5.06 10.20 -7.76
C ALA A 290 6.44 10.25 -8.44
N ASP A 291 6.52 10.50 -9.76
CA ASP A 291 7.75 10.48 -10.56
C ASP A 291 8.74 11.61 -10.20
N LEU A 292 8.35 12.50 -9.28
CA LEU A 292 9.09 13.68 -8.82
C LEU A 292 9.92 13.41 -7.55
N GLU A 293 9.44 12.58 -6.64
CA GLU A 293 10.09 12.34 -5.33
C GLU A 293 11.46 11.64 -5.50
N LEU A 294 11.56 10.70 -6.42
CA LEU A 294 12.77 9.91 -6.72
C LEU A 294 13.97 10.72 -7.26
N ARG A 295 13.83 12.05 -7.43
CA ARG A 295 14.83 12.90 -8.09
C ARG A 295 15.53 13.89 -7.14
N GLU A 296 15.24 13.84 -5.84
CA GLU A 296 15.87 14.73 -4.85
C GLU A 296 17.20 14.17 -4.31
N ASP A 297 17.32 12.85 -4.13
CA ASP A 297 18.51 12.20 -3.53
C ASP A 297 19.68 11.93 -4.49
N GLU A 298 19.52 12.15 -5.80
CA GLU A 298 20.59 11.96 -6.81
C GLU A 298 21.57 13.14 -6.95
N ALA A 299 21.40 14.21 -6.17
CA ALA A 299 21.99 15.52 -6.44
C ALA A 299 23.47 15.69 -6.01
N SER A 300 24.40 14.93 -6.62
CA SER A 300 25.86 15.12 -6.44
C SER A 300 26.55 15.95 -7.53
N ASP A 301 25.87 16.25 -8.65
CA ASP A 301 26.45 16.95 -9.81
C ASP A 301 25.64 18.20 -10.19
N LEU A 302 26.33 19.34 -10.25
CA LEU A 302 25.76 20.66 -10.50
C LEU A 302 25.04 20.74 -11.85
N MET A 303 25.59 20.12 -12.90
CA MET A 303 24.94 20.13 -14.23
C MET A 303 23.63 19.35 -14.23
N ARG A 304 23.61 18.18 -13.55
CA ARG A 304 22.41 17.35 -13.41
C ARG A 304 21.33 18.08 -12.58
N SER A 305 21.73 18.82 -11.55
CA SER A 305 20.77 19.64 -10.77
C SER A 305 20.13 20.76 -11.60
N VAL A 306 20.85 21.43 -12.50
CA VAL A 306 20.27 22.46 -13.40
C VAL A 306 19.31 21.84 -14.42
N GLU A 307 19.62 20.65 -14.95
CA GLU A 307 18.71 19.97 -15.88
C GLU A 307 17.44 19.46 -15.16
N ILE A 308 17.58 18.97 -13.92
CA ILE A 308 16.46 18.65 -13.03
C ILE A 308 15.65 19.91 -12.70
N GLU A 309 16.28 21.06 -12.47
CA GLU A 309 15.59 22.32 -12.12
C GLU A 309 14.80 22.91 -13.31
N LEU A 310 15.32 22.80 -14.53
CA LEU A 310 14.57 23.10 -15.75
C LEU A 310 13.38 22.15 -15.96
N ARG A 311 13.50 20.87 -15.55
CA ARG A 311 12.38 19.91 -15.58
C ARG A 311 11.39 20.11 -14.41
N ARG A 312 11.84 20.53 -13.22
CA ARG A 312 11.00 20.91 -12.06
C ARG A 312 10.03 22.05 -12.40
N LYS A 313 10.35 22.90 -13.38
CA LYS A 313 9.42 23.92 -13.92
C LYS A 313 8.29 23.35 -14.79
N ARG A 314 8.43 22.14 -15.37
CA ARG A 314 7.35 21.47 -16.12
C ARG A 314 6.50 20.58 -15.22
N PHE A 315 7.11 19.77 -14.36
CA PHE A 315 6.41 18.80 -13.52
C PHE A 315 5.85 19.41 -12.21
N ARG A 316 5.35 20.66 -12.25
CA ARG A 316 4.77 21.33 -11.06
C ARG A 316 3.44 20.72 -10.59
N THR A 317 2.80 19.93 -11.44
CA THR A 317 1.38 19.59 -11.40
C THR A 317 0.99 18.92 -10.08
N ALA A 318 0.19 19.62 -9.30
CA ALA A 318 -0.64 18.97 -8.30
C ALA A 318 -1.82 18.28 -8.99
N VAL A 319 -2.30 17.18 -8.43
CA VAL A 319 -3.30 16.30 -9.06
C VAL A 319 -4.56 16.14 -8.23
N ARG A 320 -4.54 16.59 -6.97
CA ARG A 320 -5.68 16.63 -6.06
C ARG A 320 -5.42 17.57 -4.90
N LEU A 321 -6.39 18.43 -4.59
CA LEU A 321 -6.46 19.21 -3.35
C LEU A 321 -7.66 18.72 -2.52
N GLU A 322 -7.39 18.05 -1.41
CA GLU A 322 -8.40 17.76 -0.40
C GLU A 322 -8.52 18.96 0.54
N VAL A 323 -9.74 19.37 0.89
CA VAL A 323 -10.01 20.42 1.89
C VAL A 323 -11.12 20.00 2.85
N SER A 324 -11.11 20.51 4.08
CA SER A 324 -12.22 20.31 5.02
C SER A 324 -13.52 20.90 4.46
N SER A 325 -14.66 20.20 4.61
CA SER A 325 -15.98 20.63 4.12
C SER A 325 -16.31 22.09 4.46
N SER A 326 -15.97 22.52 5.68
CA SER A 326 -16.20 23.87 6.22
C SER A 326 -15.28 24.98 5.67
N MET A 327 -14.32 24.69 4.78
CA MET A 327 -13.39 25.72 4.27
C MET A 327 -14.14 26.74 3.38
N PRO A 328 -14.04 28.06 3.66
CA PRO A 328 -14.66 29.10 2.84
C PRO A 328 -14.17 29.02 1.39
N GLN A 329 -15.07 29.28 0.43
CA GLN A 329 -14.72 29.21 -0.99
C GLN A 329 -13.54 30.13 -1.33
N THR A 330 -13.49 31.34 -0.77
CA THR A 330 -12.36 32.28 -0.96
C THR A 330 -10.99 31.76 -0.52
N MET A 331 -10.92 30.79 0.41
CA MET A 331 -9.66 30.11 0.76
C MET A 331 -9.37 28.94 -0.18
N VAL A 332 -10.41 28.26 -0.69
CA VAL A 332 -10.25 27.25 -1.74
C VAL A 332 -9.76 27.90 -3.03
N ASP A 333 -10.36 28.99 -3.47
CA ASP A 333 -10.00 29.75 -4.67
C ASP A 333 -8.52 30.17 -4.63
N PHE A 334 -8.10 30.79 -3.51
CA PHE A 334 -6.71 31.16 -3.27
C PHE A 334 -5.75 29.95 -3.30
N LEU A 335 -6.14 28.81 -2.73
CA LEU A 335 -5.34 27.59 -2.79
C LEU A 335 -5.31 26.96 -4.19
N THR A 336 -6.37 27.06 -4.99
CA THR A 336 -6.36 26.57 -6.37
C THR A 336 -5.49 27.44 -7.27
N ASP A 337 -5.56 28.77 -7.11
CA ASP A 337 -4.78 29.72 -7.91
C ASP A 337 -3.27 29.57 -7.63
N GLU A 338 -2.85 29.57 -6.36
CA GLU A 338 -1.43 29.46 -5.95
C GLU A 338 -0.82 28.06 -6.19
N ILE A 339 -1.65 27.02 -6.40
CA ILE A 339 -1.21 25.63 -6.62
C ILE A 339 -1.44 25.18 -8.09
N GLU A 340 -1.91 26.07 -8.96
CA GLU A 340 -2.15 25.81 -10.39
C GLU A 340 -3.16 24.65 -10.62
N LEU A 341 -4.29 24.68 -9.88
CA LEU A 341 -5.34 23.64 -9.85
C LEU A 341 -6.71 24.13 -10.35
N THR A 342 -7.56 23.19 -10.78
CA THR A 342 -8.95 23.44 -11.21
C THR A 342 -9.96 22.93 -10.19
N GLU A 343 -11.23 23.34 -10.30
CA GLU A 343 -12.32 22.82 -9.46
C GLU A 343 -12.45 21.28 -9.54
N LEU A 344 -12.12 20.67 -10.69
CA LEU A 344 -12.14 19.22 -10.87
C LEU A 344 -11.13 18.49 -9.97
N ASP A 345 -10.06 19.17 -9.56
CA ASP A 345 -9.02 18.67 -8.66
C ASP A 345 -9.37 18.82 -7.17
N VAL A 346 -10.41 19.61 -6.83
CA VAL A 346 -10.77 19.93 -5.43
C VAL A 346 -11.80 18.96 -4.86
N TYR A 347 -11.48 18.34 -3.72
CA TYR A 347 -12.36 17.41 -3.02
C TYR A 347 -12.64 17.90 -1.60
N ARG A 348 -13.90 18.23 -1.30
CA ARG A 348 -14.37 18.64 0.03
C ARG A 348 -14.69 17.42 0.89
N ILE A 349 -13.97 17.26 2.00
CA ILE A 349 -14.08 16.10 2.91
C ILE A 349 -14.86 16.49 4.17
N ASP A 350 -16.00 15.84 4.40
CA ASP A 350 -16.84 16.05 5.59
C ASP A 350 -16.48 15.08 6.72
N GLY A 351 -15.31 15.30 7.34
CA GLY A 351 -14.86 14.51 8.48
C GLY A 351 -13.34 14.40 8.60
N PHE A 352 -12.86 13.19 8.85
CA PHE A 352 -11.44 12.91 9.06
C PHE A 352 -10.69 12.85 7.72
N MET A 353 -10.15 13.98 7.28
CA MET A 353 -9.13 14.03 6.23
C MET A 353 -7.93 13.12 6.56
N ASN A 354 -7.25 12.60 5.54
CA ASN A 354 -6.11 11.67 5.69
C ASN A 354 -6.39 10.52 6.68
N VAL A 355 -7.40 9.70 6.37
CA VAL A 355 -7.79 8.53 7.17
C VAL A 355 -6.63 7.57 7.54
N PRO A 356 -5.57 7.37 6.71
CA PRO A 356 -4.48 6.45 7.07
C PRO A 356 -3.77 6.76 8.40
N ASP A 357 -3.73 8.03 8.83
CA ASP A 357 -3.17 8.40 10.14
C ASP A 357 -3.90 7.71 11.32
N LEU A 358 -5.18 7.35 11.13
CA LEU A 358 -5.99 6.68 12.14
C LEU A 358 -5.54 5.24 12.42
N MET A 359 -4.65 4.67 11.60
CA MET A 359 -3.96 3.41 11.91
C MET A 359 -3.09 3.48 13.16
N GLY A 360 -2.87 4.67 13.75
CA GLY A 360 -2.39 4.78 15.13
C GLY A 360 -3.26 4.02 16.13
N LEU A 361 -4.60 3.97 15.95
CA LEU A 361 -5.50 3.19 16.81
C LEU A 361 -5.25 1.67 16.70
N TYR A 362 -4.77 1.19 15.55
CA TYR A 362 -4.45 -0.23 15.34
C TYR A 362 -3.30 -0.70 16.23
N LYS A 363 -2.48 0.22 16.76
CA LYS A 363 -1.38 -0.08 17.68
C LYS A 363 -1.84 -0.39 19.12
N THR A 364 -3.09 -0.06 19.48
CA THR A 364 -3.66 -0.35 20.82
C THR A 364 -3.69 -1.87 21.07
N ASP A 365 -3.37 -2.32 22.28
CA ASP A 365 -3.39 -3.76 22.62
C ASP A 365 -4.82 -4.24 22.91
N ARG A 366 -5.52 -4.59 21.83
CA ARG A 366 -6.93 -5.03 21.79
C ARG A 366 -7.07 -6.16 20.76
N PRO A 367 -6.55 -7.37 21.04
CA PRO A 367 -6.53 -8.48 20.08
C PRO A 367 -7.94 -8.94 19.67
N GLU A 368 -8.94 -8.78 20.55
CA GLU A 368 -10.35 -9.08 20.25
C GLU A 368 -11.00 -8.10 19.26
N LEU A 369 -10.33 -7.01 18.89
CA LEU A 369 -10.76 -6.07 17.86
C LEU A 369 -10.00 -6.25 16.52
N LYS A 370 -9.20 -7.32 16.39
CA LYS A 370 -8.29 -7.58 15.26
C LYS A 370 -8.49 -8.98 14.68
N ASP A 371 -7.95 -9.21 13.48
CA ASP A 371 -7.82 -10.52 12.86
C ASP A 371 -6.92 -11.43 13.73
N VAL A 372 -7.25 -12.72 13.82
CA VAL A 372 -6.37 -13.72 14.45
C VAL A 372 -5.11 -13.86 13.59
N PRO A 373 -3.89 -13.62 14.13
CA PRO A 373 -2.67 -13.65 13.32
C PRO A 373 -2.46 -15.01 12.63
N LEU A 374 -2.32 -14.99 11.31
CA LEU A 374 -2.07 -16.20 10.52
C LEU A 374 -0.68 -16.76 10.87
N LEU A 375 -0.64 -17.96 11.44
CA LEU A 375 0.59 -18.70 11.70
C LEU A 375 0.99 -19.51 10.46
N PRO A 376 2.08 -19.14 9.75
CA PRO A 376 2.47 -19.82 8.53
C PRO A 376 2.99 -21.23 8.81
N THR A 377 2.62 -22.18 7.95
CA THR A 377 2.99 -23.59 8.11
C THR A 377 4.31 -23.93 7.40
N ILE A 378 5.04 -24.90 7.95
CA ILE A 378 6.16 -25.57 7.24
C ILE A 378 5.64 -26.90 6.67
N PRO A 379 5.76 -27.16 5.34
CA PRO A 379 5.37 -28.43 4.74
C PRO A 379 6.11 -29.60 5.39
N ARG A 380 5.45 -30.75 5.55
CA ARG A 380 6.05 -31.93 6.21
C ARG A 380 7.38 -32.35 5.56
N ALA A 381 7.50 -32.15 4.25
CA ALA A 381 8.69 -32.46 3.46
C ALA A 381 9.95 -31.67 3.86
N PHE A 382 9.83 -30.50 4.50
CA PHE A 382 10.96 -29.69 4.97
C PHE A 382 11.16 -29.72 6.50
N ARG A 383 10.45 -30.58 7.24
CA ARG A 383 10.61 -30.68 8.70
C ARG A 383 11.78 -31.58 9.06
N ASN A 384 12.75 -31.05 9.80
CA ASN A 384 13.93 -31.77 10.31
C ASN A 384 14.80 -32.42 9.21
N VAL A 385 14.80 -31.86 8.00
CA VAL A 385 15.60 -32.38 6.88
C VAL A 385 17.05 -31.91 6.96
N LYS A 386 17.97 -32.75 6.47
CA LYS A 386 19.42 -32.46 6.40
C LYS A 386 19.84 -31.70 5.13
N SER A 387 18.93 -31.57 4.16
CA SER A 387 19.21 -31.12 2.80
C SER A 387 17.91 -30.69 2.14
N PHE A 388 17.84 -29.45 1.66
CA PHE A 388 16.72 -28.98 0.84
C PHE A 388 16.74 -29.65 -0.54
N PHE A 389 17.92 -29.86 -1.10
CA PHE A 389 18.13 -30.43 -2.43
C PHE A 389 17.56 -31.84 -2.56
N ASP A 390 17.76 -32.70 -1.55
CA ASP A 390 17.19 -34.06 -1.56
C ASP A 390 15.66 -34.08 -1.56
N VAL A 391 15.03 -33.11 -0.90
CA VAL A 391 13.56 -32.97 -0.88
C VAL A 391 13.04 -32.57 -2.26
N ILE A 392 13.62 -31.51 -2.83
CA ILE A 392 13.20 -30.94 -4.13
C ILE A 392 13.50 -31.92 -5.27
N ARG A 393 14.59 -32.70 -5.17
CA ARG A 393 14.96 -33.78 -6.08
C ARG A 393 14.00 -34.98 -6.01
N ALA A 394 13.46 -35.28 -4.83
CA ALA A 394 12.51 -36.37 -4.65
C ALA A 394 11.10 -36.01 -5.17
N LYS A 395 10.68 -34.74 -5.04
CA LYS A 395 9.45 -34.23 -5.63
C LYS A 395 9.42 -32.70 -5.65
N ASP A 396 8.84 -32.13 -6.70
CA ASP A 396 8.43 -30.72 -6.76
C ASP A 396 7.58 -30.33 -5.54
N VAL A 397 7.85 -29.15 -4.98
CA VAL A 397 7.13 -28.60 -3.82
C VAL A 397 6.52 -27.25 -4.17
N LEU A 398 5.19 -27.19 -4.18
CA LEU A 398 4.45 -25.93 -4.28
C LEU A 398 4.24 -25.34 -2.88
N LEU A 399 4.70 -24.11 -2.68
CA LEU A 399 4.42 -23.26 -1.53
C LEU A 399 3.28 -22.29 -1.89
N HIS A 400 2.43 -21.99 -0.90
CA HIS A 400 1.36 -21.01 -1.02
C HIS A 400 1.44 -20.04 0.15
N HIS A 401 1.98 -18.86 -0.09
CA HIS A 401 2.06 -17.76 0.88
C HIS A 401 0.71 -17.05 0.97
N PRO A 402 0.33 -16.45 2.12
CA PRO A 402 1.07 -16.42 3.39
C PRO A 402 0.89 -17.69 4.26
N PHE A 403 0.08 -18.66 3.82
CA PHE A 403 -0.22 -19.90 4.57
C PHE A 403 0.98 -20.84 4.76
N THR A 404 2.01 -20.68 3.92
CA THR A 404 3.28 -21.40 3.95
C THR A 404 4.39 -20.44 4.31
N SER A 405 5.32 -20.83 5.19
CA SER A 405 6.38 -19.94 5.67
C SER A 405 7.32 -19.51 4.54
N PHE A 406 7.42 -18.20 4.31
CA PHE A 406 8.36 -17.62 3.34
C PHE A 406 9.82 -17.86 3.75
N ASN A 407 10.10 -18.08 5.04
CA ASN A 407 11.45 -18.40 5.52
C ASN A 407 12.07 -19.57 4.75
N LEU A 408 11.28 -20.55 4.28
CA LEU A 408 11.78 -21.68 3.48
C LEU A 408 12.52 -21.27 2.20
N ILE A 409 12.22 -20.09 1.65
CA ILE A 409 12.95 -19.52 0.50
C ILE A 409 14.27 -18.90 0.95
N THR A 410 14.30 -18.24 2.11
CA THR A 410 15.54 -17.76 2.73
C THR A 410 16.45 -18.93 3.14
N ASP A 411 15.88 -19.96 3.78
CA ASP A 411 16.57 -21.18 4.21
C ASP A 411 17.13 -21.97 3.03
N PHE A 412 16.40 -22.05 1.90
CA PHE A 412 16.88 -22.64 0.65
C PHE A 412 18.09 -21.89 0.06
N ILE A 413 18.07 -20.55 0.05
CA ILE A 413 19.20 -19.74 -0.43
C ILE A 413 20.38 -19.78 0.54
N ASN A 414 20.15 -19.83 1.86
CA ASN A 414 21.21 -20.05 2.87
C ASN A 414 21.87 -21.43 2.69
N ALA A 415 21.09 -22.50 2.57
CA ALA A 415 21.61 -23.84 2.29
C ALA A 415 22.41 -23.89 0.98
N ALA A 416 22.01 -23.11 -0.03
CA ALA A 416 22.77 -22.95 -1.27
C ALA A 416 24.05 -22.10 -1.11
N ALA A 417 24.08 -21.15 -0.17
CA ALA A 417 25.27 -20.36 0.15
C ALA A 417 26.33 -21.18 0.92
N GLU A 418 25.89 -22.11 1.78
CA GLU A 418 26.76 -22.97 2.59
C GLU A 418 27.31 -24.18 1.80
N ASP A 419 26.45 -24.95 1.10
CA ASP A 419 26.81 -26.25 0.49
C ASP A 419 28.02 -26.16 -0.47
N SER A 420 29.07 -26.95 -0.22
CA SER A 420 30.31 -26.97 -1.01
C SER A 420 30.14 -27.48 -2.45
N GLU A 421 29.09 -28.26 -2.72
CA GLU A 421 28.80 -28.75 -4.07
C GLU A 421 28.01 -27.73 -4.91
N VAL A 422 27.45 -26.68 -4.30
CA VAL A 422 26.82 -25.58 -5.07
C VAL A 422 27.89 -24.76 -5.76
N GLN A 423 27.80 -24.67 -7.08
CA GLN A 423 28.77 -24.02 -7.96
C GLN A 423 28.36 -22.58 -8.29
N ALA A 424 27.04 -22.32 -8.40
CA ALA A 424 26.51 -21.03 -8.79
C ALA A 424 25.08 -20.79 -8.26
N ILE A 425 24.72 -19.52 -8.04
CA ILE A 425 23.38 -19.06 -7.69
C ILE A 425 23.01 -17.90 -8.63
N LYS A 426 21.84 -17.95 -9.26
CA LYS A 426 21.30 -16.86 -10.10
C LYS A 426 19.92 -16.47 -9.61
N ILE A 427 19.63 -15.17 -9.48
CA ILE A 427 18.36 -14.70 -8.88
C ILE A 427 17.87 -13.37 -9.49
N CYS A 428 16.55 -13.19 -9.58
CA CYS A 428 15.91 -11.93 -9.97
C CYS A 428 15.37 -11.19 -8.73
N LEU A 429 15.97 -10.04 -8.42
CA LEU A 429 15.58 -9.13 -7.33
C LEU A 429 14.77 -7.96 -7.90
N TYR A 430 13.45 -8.11 -7.91
CA TYR A 430 12.53 -7.06 -8.37
C TYR A 430 12.27 -5.99 -7.30
N ARG A 431 12.02 -6.40 -6.06
CA ARG A 431 11.85 -5.56 -4.87
C ARG A 431 12.43 -6.28 -3.68
N THR A 432 13.43 -5.70 -3.04
CA THR A 432 14.02 -6.18 -1.79
C THR A 432 13.83 -5.11 -0.72
N GLY A 433 13.10 -5.44 0.35
CA GLY A 433 12.88 -4.52 1.46
C GLY A 433 14.18 -4.11 2.16
N LYS A 434 14.13 -3.04 2.96
CA LYS A 434 15.30 -2.49 3.67
C LYS A 434 16.02 -3.52 4.57
N ASP A 435 15.32 -4.54 5.07
CA ASP A 435 15.87 -5.66 5.85
C ASP A 435 15.80 -7.01 5.10
N SER A 436 16.20 -7.04 3.82
CA SER A 436 16.17 -8.27 3.00
C SER A 436 17.18 -9.33 3.48
N PRO A 437 16.75 -10.51 3.97
CA PRO A 437 17.68 -11.56 4.41
C PRO A 437 18.33 -12.31 3.23
N ILE A 438 17.82 -12.11 2.01
CA ILE A 438 18.35 -12.74 0.79
C ILE A 438 19.70 -12.11 0.40
N VAL A 439 19.90 -10.80 0.61
CA VAL A 439 21.14 -10.14 0.17
C VAL A 439 22.37 -10.60 0.98
N PRO A 440 22.34 -10.70 2.32
CA PRO A 440 23.42 -11.33 3.09
C PRO A 440 23.73 -12.77 2.66
N ALA A 441 22.71 -13.56 2.31
CA ALA A 441 22.90 -14.94 1.84
C ALA A 441 23.62 -15.01 0.48
N LEU A 442 23.32 -14.08 -0.43
CA LEU A 442 24.01 -13.95 -1.73
C LEU A 442 25.46 -13.48 -1.57
N ILE A 443 25.73 -12.57 -0.64
CA ILE A 443 27.10 -12.14 -0.29
C ILE A 443 27.88 -13.35 0.26
N HIS A 444 27.33 -14.07 1.24
CA HIS A 444 27.99 -15.23 1.83
C HIS A 444 28.23 -16.38 0.84
N ALA A 445 27.37 -16.54 -0.17
CA ALA A 445 27.62 -17.47 -1.27
C ALA A 445 28.89 -17.10 -2.06
N THR A 446 29.12 -15.80 -2.34
CA THR A 446 30.34 -15.31 -3.01
C THR A 446 31.58 -15.47 -2.12
N GLU A 447 31.48 -15.17 -0.82
CA GLU A 447 32.55 -15.43 0.17
C GLU A 447 32.98 -16.91 0.15
N ASN A 448 32.00 -17.81 0.08
CA ASN A 448 32.21 -19.26 -0.06
C ASN A 448 32.58 -19.71 -1.49
N GLY A 449 33.06 -18.80 -2.34
CA GLY A 449 33.63 -19.07 -3.67
C GLY A 449 32.65 -19.44 -4.77
N LYS A 450 31.34 -19.23 -4.58
CA LYS A 450 30.29 -19.60 -5.53
C LYS A 450 30.08 -18.49 -6.57
N GLN A 451 29.73 -18.84 -7.80
CA GLN A 451 29.41 -17.84 -8.83
C GLN A 451 27.99 -17.29 -8.63
N VAL A 452 27.88 -16.08 -8.06
CA VAL A 452 26.59 -15.44 -7.80
C VAL A 452 26.26 -14.41 -8.88
N THR A 453 25.02 -14.42 -9.38
CA THR A 453 24.50 -13.45 -10.36
C THR A 453 23.13 -12.93 -9.89
N ALA A 454 23.00 -11.61 -9.73
CA ALA A 454 21.75 -10.99 -9.30
C ALA A 454 21.24 -10.02 -10.37
N LEU A 455 20.07 -10.29 -10.96
CA LEU A 455 19.38 -9.33 -11.81
C LEU A 455 18.60 -8.37 -10.91
N VAL A 456 18.87 -7.07 -10.98
CA VAL A 456 18.20 -6.04 -10.18
C VAL A 456 17.38 -5.12 -11.09
N GLU A 457 16.08 -4.97 -10.78
CA GLU A 457 15.19 -4.05 -11.48
C GLU A 457 15.19 -2.68 -10.78
N LEU A 458 15.83 -1.68 -11.40
CA LEU A 458 15.88 -0.33 -10.85
C LEU A 458 14.61 0.49 -11.09
N LYS A 459 13.68 0.06 -11.97
CA LYS A 459 12.39 0.75 -12.24
C LYS A 459 11.24 0.15 -11.42
N ALA A 460 11.50 -0.14 -10.15
CA ALA A 460 10.60 -0.85 -9.24
C ALA A 460 9.89 0.10 -8.25
N ARG A 461 8.90 0.85 -8.76
CA ARG A 461 8.07 1.85 -8.06
C ARG A 461 8.02 1.72 -6.53
N PHE A 462 8.39 2.80 -5.84
CA PHE A 462 8.42 2.93 -4.38
C PHE A 462 9.47 2.08 -3.64
N ASP A 463 10.39 1.43 -4.36
CA ASP A 463 11.53 0.67 -3.81
C ASP A 463 12.87 1.03 -4.48
N GLU A 464 12.91 2.03 -5.37
CA GLU A 464 14.09 2.36 -6.19
C GLU A 464 15.34 2.71 -5.36
N GLU A 465 15.20 3.52 -4.31
CA GLU A 465 16.29 3.86 -3.36
C GLU A 465 16.96 2.59 -2.82
N ASN A 466 16.14 1.66 -2.28
CA ASN A 466 16.57 0.40 -1.70
C ASN A 466 17.29 -0.47 -2.73
N ASN A 467 16.71 -0.59 -3.94
CA ASN A 467 17.28 -1.40 -5.01
C ASN A 467 18.63 -0.84 -5.51
N ILE A 468 18.82 0.48 -5.51
CA ILE A 468 20.10 1.13 -5.85
C ILE A 468 21.16 0.88 -4.77
N GLU A 469 20.81 0.97 -3.49
CA GLU A 469 21.74 0.66 -2.38
C GLU A 469 22.14 -0.82 -2.41
N TRP A 470 21.17 -1.74 -2.53
CA TRP A 470 21.43 -3.17 -2.60
C TRP A 470 22.27 -3.58 -3.80
N ALA A 471 22.06 -2.97 -4.98
CA ALA A 471 22.87 -3.24 -6.17
C ALA A 471 24.36 -2.91 -5.92
N LYS A 472 24.66 -1.69 -5.45
CA LYS A 472 26.03 -1.27 -5.11
C LYS A 472 26.68 -2.17 -4.07
N ARG A 473 25.92 -2.60 -3.06
CA ARG A 473 26.41 -3.51 -2.02
C ARG A 473 26.71 -4.90 -2.58
N LEU A 474 25.88 -5.44 -3.45
CA LEU A 474 26.11 -6.72 -4.12
C LEU A 474 27.36 -6.66 -5.03
N GLU A 475 27.53 -5.59 -5.81
CA GLU A 475 28.72 -5.39 -6.66
C GLU A 475 30.02 -5.32 -5.86
N ASN A 476 30.04 -4.56 -4.75
CA ASN A 476 31.22 -4.41 -3.90
C ASN A 476 31.70 -5.75 -3.31
N GLU A 477 30.77 -6.64 -2.96
CA GLU A 477 31.07 -7.98 -2.43
C GLU A 477 31.22 -9.05 -3.55
N GLY A 478 31.46 -8.62 -4.81
CA GLY A 478 31.82 -9.50 -5.93
C GLY A 478 30.67 -10.25 -6.59
N VAL A 479 29.40 -9.96 -6.25
CA VAL A 479 28.25 -10.53 -6.96
C VAL A 479 28.14 -9.89 -8.35
N HIS A 480 27.96 -10.71 -9.40
CA HIS A 480 27.74 -10.20 -10.75
C HIS A 480 26.32 -9.64 -10.89
N VAL A 481 26.15 -8.35 -10.58
CA VAL A 481 24.88 -7.64 -10.76
C VAL A 481 24.58 -7.40 -12.24
N VAL A 482 23.31 -7.55 -12.62
CA VAL A 482 22.80 -7.27 -13.97
C VAL A 482 21.59 -6.35 -13.85
N TYR A 483 21.69 -5.16 -14.44
CA TYR A 483 20.58 -4.21 -14.45
C TYR A 483 19.54 -4.55 -15.52
N GLY A 484 18.26 -4.30 -15.21
CA GLY A 484 17.17 -4.43 -16.17
C GLY A 484 17.38 -3.62 -17.45
N MET A 485 17.02 -4.17 -18.61
CA MET A 485 17.17 -3.48 -19.88
C MET A 485 16.24 -2.26 -19.96
N HIS A 486 16.73 -1.12 -20.48
CA HIS A 486 16.05 0.18 -20.38
C HIS A 486 14.57 0.17 -20.84
N ASN A 487 14.24 -0.64 -21.86
CA ASN A 487 12.92 -0.77 -22.47
C ASN A 487 12.14 -2.05 -22.07
N LEU A 488 12.71 -2.95 -21.25
CA LEU A 488 12.09 -4.24 -20.90
C LEU A 488 12.13 -4.46 -19.37
N LYS A 489 10.95 -4.33 -18.74
CA LYS A 489 10.78 -4.50 -17.30
C LYS A 489 10.84 -5.98 -16.90
N THR A 490 11.77 -6.35 -16.02
CA THR A 490 11.94 -7.75 -15.60
C THR A 490 11.02 -8.07 -14.42
N HIS A 491 9.87 -8.67 -14.69
CA HIS A 491 8.85 -8.99 -13.67
C HIS A 491 8.83 -10.46 -13.22
N SER A 492 9.78 -11.28 -13.67
CA SER A 492 9.94 -12.69 -13.27
C SER A 492 10.67 -12.81 -11.93
N LYS A 493 10.20 -13.70 -11.04
CA LYS A 493 10.83 -13.95 -9.72
C LYS A 493 11.33 -15.38 -9.71
N LEU A 494 12.59 -15.50 -10.10
CA LEU A 494 13.29 -16.75 -10.32
C LEU A 494 14.50 -16.80 -9.40
N ALA A 495 14.80 -17.97 -8.86
CA ALA A 495 16.13 -18.30 -8.35
C ALA A 495 16.54 -19.67 -8.90
N LEU A 496 17.81 -19.80 -9.28
CA LEU A 496 18.40 -20.99 -9.86
C LEU A 496 19.70 -21.30 -9.11
N VAL A 497 19.71 -22.43 -8.42
CA VAL A 497 20.90 -22.97 -7.74
C VAL A 497 21.46 -24.10 -8.59
N ILE A 498 22.75 -24.01 -8.94
CA ILE A 498 23.44 -25.02 -9.75
C ILE A 498 24.37 -25.81 -8.84
N ARG A 499 24.07 -27.10 -8.63
CA ARG A 499 24.73 -27.99 -7.68
C ARG A 499 25.41 -29.16 -8.38
N ARG A 500 26.58 -29.58 -7.90
CA ARG A 500 27.30 -30.76 -8.38
C ARG A 500 26.78 -32.01 -7.67
N GLU A 501 26.33 -33.01 -8.43
CA GLU A 501 25.87 -34.30 -7.91
C GLU A 501 26.32 -35.41 -8.85
N ASP A 502 26.95 -36.47 -8.31
CA ASP A 502 27.45 -37.62 -9.08
C ASP A 502 28.28 -37.22 -10.32
N LYS A 503 29.11 -36.18 -10.15
CA LYS A 503 29.93 -35.51 -11.18
C LYS A 503 29.16 -34.77 -12.29
N LYS A 504 27.83 -34.77 -12.26
CA LYS A 504 26.96 -33.94 -13.12
C LYS A 504 26.65 -32.61 -12.45
N LEU A 505 26.14 -31.64 -13.23
CA LEU A 505 25.51 -30.44 -12.70
C LEU A 505 23.99 -30.64 -12.71
N ARG A 506 23.35 -30.43 -11.56
CA ARG A 506 21.91 -30.34 -11.40
C ARG A 506 21.47 -28.91 -11.14
N ARG A 507 20.21 -28.64 -11.42
CA ARG A 507 19.59 -27.32 -11.31
C ARG A 507 18.38 -27.42 -10.40
N TYR A 508 18.33 -26.53 -9.41
CA TYR A 508 17.23 -26.40 -8.47
C TYR A 508 16.63 -25.02 -8.65
N VAL A 509 15.37 -24.97 -9.09
CA VAL A 509 14.70 -23.73 -9.49
C VAL A 509 13.62 -23.39 -8.46
N HIS A 510 13.58 -22.11 -8.07
CA HIS A 510 12.42 -21.48 -7.45
C HIS A 510 11.73 -20.56 -8.46
N ILE A 511 10.43 -20.72 -8.67
CA ILE A 511 9.59 -19.87 -9.52
C ILE A 511 8.44 -19.31 -8.70
N ALA A 512 8.35 -17.98 -8.56
CA ALA A 512 7.29 -17.34 -7.79
C ALA A 512 6.45 -16.32 -8.58
N THR A 513 5.20 -16.15 -8.16
CA THR A 513 4.37 -14.99 -8.54
C THR A 513 4.83 -13.73 -7.77
N GLY A 514 5.13 -13.92 -6.49
CA GLY A 514 5.47 -12.88 -5.51
C GLY A 514 6.94 -12.49 -5.46
N ASN A 515 7.21 -11.32 -4.86
CA ASN A 515 8.55 -10.77 -4.67
C ASN A 515 9.34 -11.50 -3.57
N TYR A 516 10.67 -11.40 -3.61
CA TYR A 516 11.57 -11.80 -2.52
C TYR A 516 11.55 -10.79 -1.35
N ASN A 517 10.36 -10.45 -0.85
CA ASN A 517 10.13 -9.47 0.22
C ASN A 517 9.33 -10.13 1.36
N THR A 518 9.99 -10.28 2.51
CA THR A 518 9.51 -10.96 3.72
C THR A 518 8.32 -10.25 4.39
N SER A 519 8.10 -8.97 4.11
CA SER A 519 6.97 -8.20 4.64
C SER A 519 5.73 -8.39 3.77
N THR A 520 5.85 -8.31 2.44
CA THR A 520 4.72 -8.57 1.54
C THR A 520 4.28 -10.03 1.57
N ALA A 521 5.21 -10.99 1.70
CA ALA A 521 4.90 -12.42 1.74
C ALA A 521 4.09 -12.89 2.98
N LYS A 522 3.81 -11.99 3.93
CA LYS A 522 2.91 -12.23 5.08
C LYS A 522 1.46 -11.77 4.83
N ILE A 523 1.23 -11.02 3.76
CA ILE A 523 -0.03 -10.31 3.45
C ILE A 523 -0.56 -10.70 2.07
N TYR A 524 0.33 -10.86 1.09
CA TYR A 524 0.01 -11.18 -0.30
C TYR A 524 -0.13 -12.70 -0.48
N THR A 525 -1.18 -13.12 -1.21
CA THR A 525 -1.39 -14.51 -1.62
C THR A 525 -0.57 -14.82 -2.86
N ASP A 526 0.48 -15.61 -2.71
CA ASP A 526 1.47 -15.89 -3.76
C ASP A 526 1.86 -17.36 -3.79
N PHE A 527 2.17 -17.87 -4.98
CA PHE A 527 2.71 -19.22 -5.18
C PHE A 527 4.22 -19.18 -5.37
N GLY A 528 4.91 -20.19 -4.84
CA GLY A 528 6.34 -20.44 -5.06
C GLY A 528 6.58 -21.93 -5.34
N LEU A 529 7.02 -22.28 -6.54
CA LEU A 529 7.34 -23.65 -6.94
C LEU A 529 8.85 -23.90 -6.77
N LEU A 530 9.21 -24.88 -5.95
CA LEU A 530 10.56 -25.45 -5.90
C LEU A 530 10.61 -26.75 -6.72
N THR A 531 11.51 -26.84 -7.70
CA THR A 531 11.64 -27.99 -8.61
C THR A 531 13.09 -28.32 -8.95
N ALA A 532 13.34 -29.59 -9.30
CA ALA A 532 14.60 -30.10 -9.85
C ALA A 532 14.46 -30.60 -11.30
N ASN A 533 13.38 -30.24 -11.99
CA ASN A 533 13.06 -30.69 -13.35
C ASN A 533 14.04 -30.09 -14.39
N GLU A 534 14.70 -30.96 -15.16
CA GLU A 534 15.72 -30.62 -16.16
C GLU A 534 15.15 -29.92 -17.42
N GLU A 535 13.83 -29.86 -17.60
CA GLU A 535 13.16 -29.03 -18.63
C GLU A 535 12.84 -27.60 -18.15
N ILE A 536 12.79 -27.38 -16.83
CA ILE A 536 12.39 -26.09 -16.21
C ILE A 536 13.61 -25.22 -15.85
N GLY A 537 14.76 -25.83 -15.54
CA GLY A 537 16.02 -25.15 -15.19
C GLY A 537 17.11 -25.38 -16.21
#